data_AF-A0A0P1ITM9-F1
#
_entry.id   AF-A0A0P1ITM9-F1
#
_cell.length_a   1.000
_cell.length_b   1.000
_cell.length_c   1.000
_cell.angle_alpha   90.00
_cell.angle_beta   90.00
_cell.angle_gamma   90.00
#
_symmetry.space_group_name_H-M   'P 1'
#
loop_
_entity.id
_entity.type
_entity.pdbx_description
1 polymer ?
#
loop_
_entity_poly.entity_id
_entity_poly.type
_entity_poly.pdbx_seq_one_letter_code
_entity_poly.pdbx_strand_id
1 'polypeptide(L)'
;MSDFWARRKAAVLAEDQETTRLAEAEAQAEREASMAERTDEDILAELDLPDPDTLEEGDDFKAFLSEAVPARIRTRALRRLWRLNPILANVDGLVDYGDDFTDANCVVENLQTAYQVGKGMTEHVLELARRAEEAAAANDIDTLEDDPVPERSAPETETDIQDIEDKSPVLVAEATIDTGDLPQSIDIADDPDAFVPSRRMRFAFETPEGARKDAGRA
;
A
#
# COMPACT_ATOMS: atom_id res chain seq x y z
N MET A 1 -0.03 -19.25 -28.77
CA MET A 1 1.35 -18.98 -29.25
C MET A 1 1.39 -17.81 -30.26
N SER A 2 1.06 -16.58 -29.85
CA SER A 2 1.06 -15.42 -30.77
C SER A 2 1.77 -14.15 -30.26
N ASP A 3 2.31 -14.15 -29.03
CA ASP A 3 2.68 -12.90 -28.35
C ASP A 3 4.17 -12.54 -28.33
N PHE A 4 5.04 -13.30 -28.99
CA PHE A 4 6.49 -13.01 -28.96
C PHE A 4 6.84 -11.66 -29.61
N TRP A 5 6.25 -11.38 -30.77
CA TRP A 5 6.48 -10.13 -31.50
C TRP A 5 5.87 -8.92 -30.80
N ALA A 6 4.70 -9.08 -30.19
CA ALA A 6 4.08 -8.05 -29.37
C ALA A 6 4.97 -7.69 -28.17
N ARG A 7 5.46 -8.70 -27.44
CA ARG A 7 6.39 -8.49 -26.30
C ARG A 7 7.70 -7.84 -26.72
N ARG A 8 8.30 -8.29 -27.83
CA ARG A 8 9.55 -7.69 -28.32
C ARG A 8 9.35 -6.24 -28.75
N LYS A 9 8.25 -5.92 -29.43
CA LYS A 9 7.93 -4.55 -29.83
C LYS A 9 7.67 -3.65 -28.62
N ALA A 10 6.96 -4.16 -27.62
CA ALA A 10 6.73 -3.46 -26.36
C ALA A 10 8.04 -3.19 -25.61
N ALA A 11 8.95 -4.16 -25.56
CA ALA A 11 10.26 -4.00 -24.93
C ALA A 11 11.12 -2.92 -25.63
N VAL A 12 11.17 -2.93 -26.96
CA VAL A 12 11.91 -1.91 -27.74
C VAL A 12 11.29 -0.52 -27.53
N LEU A 13 9.97 -0.41 -27.53
CA LEU A 13 9.29 0.86 -27.29
C LEU A 13 9.52 1.37 -25.85
N ALA A 14 9.60 0.47 -24.88
CA ALA A 14 9.97 0.83 -23.51
C ALA A 14 11.42 1.32 -23.44
N GLU A 15 12.37 0.64 -24.10
CA GLU A 15 13.76 1.09 -24.19
C GLU A 15 13.84 2.49 -24.83
N ASP A 16 13.17 2.73 -25.96
CA ASP A 16 13.13 4.04 -26.61
C ASP A 16 12.56 5.11 -25.66
N GLN A 17 11.45 4.83 -24.97
CA GLN A 17 10.86 5.75 -23.99
C GLN A 17 11.80 6.06 -22.82
N GLU A 18 12.54 5.07 -22.33
CA GLU A 18 13.54 5.28 -21.27
C GLU A 18 14.69 6.15 -21.79
N THR A 19 15.17 5.93 -23.02
CA THR A 19 16.22 6.80 -23.60
C THR A 19 15.75 8.24 -23.75
N THR A 20 14.50 8.48 -24.17
CA THR A 20 13.97 9.84 -24.27
C THR A 20 13.82 10.49 -22.90
N ARG A 21 13.34 9.75 -21.88
CA ARG A 21 13.22 10.25 -20.50
C ARG A 21 14.58 10.64 -19.91
N LEU A 22 15.60 9.80 -20.13
CA LEU A 22 16.96 10.09 -19.65
C LEU A 22 17.53 11.34 -20.33
N ALA A 23 17.37 11.48 -21.64
CA ALA A 23 17.82 12.67 -22.37
C ALA A 23 17.10 13.95 -21.91
N GLU A 24 15.78 13.88 -21.66
CA GLU A 24 15.00 14.99 -21.11
C GLU A 24 15.45 15.35 -19.69
N ALA A 25 15.70 14.35 -18.83
CA ALA A 25 16.18 14.56 -17.47
C ALA A 25 17.58 15.19 -17.44
N GLU A 26 18.49 14.75 -18.31
CA GLU A 26 19.82 15.34 -18.48
C GLU A 26 19.72 16.80 -18.94
N ALA A 27 18.92 17.08 -19.97
CA ALA A 27 18.70 18.44 -20.45
C ALA A 27 18.08 19.35 -19.36
N GLN A 28 17.16 18.82 -18.54
CA GLN A 28 16.58 19.55 -17.42
C GLN A 28 17.62 19.83 -16.33
N ALA A 29 18.45 18.84 -15.98
CA ALA A 29 19.51 18.99 -15.00
C ALA A 29 20.57 20.02 -15.44
N GLU A 30 20.94 20.06 -16.71
CA GLU A 30 21.86 21.06 -17.26
C GLU A 30 21.30 22.49 -17.16
N ARG A 31 20.02 22.68 -17.50
CA ARG A 31 19.34 23.98 -17.34
C ARG A 31 19.30 24.40 -15.88
N GLU A 32 18.95 23.49 -14.98
CA GLU A 32 18.92 23.76 -13.54
C GLU A 32 20.32 24.08 -12.99
N ALA A 33 21.36 23.40 -13.45
CA ALA A 33 22.74 23.70 -13.10
C ALA A 33 23.16 25.09 -13.57
N SER A 34 22.80 25.48 -14.80
CA SER A 34 23.09 26.83 -15.32
C SER A 34 22.39 27.94 -14.52
N MET A 35 21.21 27.65 -13.98
CA MET A 35 20.44 28.57 -13.14
C MET A 35 20.87 28.52 -11.67
N ALA A 36 21.61 27.50 -11.24
CA ALA A 36 22.11 27.33 -9.87
C ALA A 36 23.12 28.42 -9.49
N GLU A 37 23.87 28.94 -10.45
CA GLU A 37 24.87 29.98 -10.23
C GLU A 37 24.26 31.37 -10.00
N ARG A 38 23.02 31.59 -10.46
CA ARG A 38 22.30 32.86 -10.29
C ARG A 38 21.61 32.91 -8.93
N THR A 39 21.54 34.09 -8.35
CA THR A 39 20.81 34.29 -7.08
C THR A 39 19.30 34.23 -7.31
N ASP A 40 18.55 33.83 -6.29
CA ASP A 40 17.09 33.75 -6.39
C ASP A 40 16.47 35.14 -6.62
N GLU A 41 17.03 36.17 -5.98
CA GLU A 41 16.56 37.57 -6.08
C GLU A 41 16.70 38.11 -7.50
N ASP A 42 17.82 37.83 -8.16
CA ASP A 42 18.04 38.26 -9.56
C ASP A 42 17.04 37.60 -10.51
N ILE A 43 16.76 36.32 -10.33
CA ILE A 43 15.82 35.55 -11.16
C ILE A 43 14.39 36.05 -10.94
N LEU A 44 14.01 36.32 -9.68
CA LEU A 44 12.69 36.88 -9.36
C LEU A 44 12.52 38.27 -9.96
N ALA A 45 13.55 39.13 -9.90
CA ALA A 45 13.52 40.45 -10.51
C ALA A 45 13.46 40.42 -12.04
N GLU A 46 14.20 39.51 -12.69
CA GLU A 46 14.17 39.34 -14.15
C GLU A 46 12.78 38.90 -14.65
N LEU A 47 12.09 38.09 -13.85
CA LEU A 47 10.76 37.54 -14.18
C LEU A 47 9.59 38.39 -13.63
N ASP A 48 9.88 39.52 -12.98
CA ASP A 48 8.88 40.40 -12.33
C ASP A 48 7.97 39.64 -11.34
N LEU A 49 8.57 38.73 -10.58
CA LEU A 49 7.88 37.86 -9.61
C LEU A 49 8.11 38.35 -8.16
N PRO A 50 7.08 38.31 -7.30
CA PRO A 50 7.23 38.57 -5.87
C PRO A 50 8.00 37.43 -5.15
N ASP A 51 8.44 37.67 -3.92
CA ASP A 51 9.09 36.64 -3.11
C ASP A 51 8.08 35.55 -2.70
N PRO A 52 8.33 34.26 -3.01
CA PRO A 52 7.40 33.17 -2.72
C PRO A 52 7.01 33.03 -1.25
N ASP A 53 7.85 33.46 -0.30
CA ASP A 53 7.56 33.33 1.13
C ASP A 53 6.64 34.45 1.66
N THR A 54 6.49 35.55 0.91
CA THR A 54 5.63 36.69 1.28
C THR A 54 4.19 36.55 0.79
N LEU A 55 3.92 35.57 -0.07
CA LEU A 55 2.60 35.35 -0.66
C LEU A 55 1.55 35.01 0.40
N GLU A 56 0.32 35.46 0.14
CA GLU A 56 -0.88 35.27 0.95
C GLU A 56 -1.93 34.42 0.23
N GLU A 57 -3.02 34.12 0.93
CA GLU A 57 -4.14 33.35 0.38
C GLU A 57 -4.87 34.19 -0.68
N GLY A 58 -4.94 33.69 -1.92
CA GLY A 58 -5.55 34.39 -3.05
C GLY A 58 -4.56 35.01 -4.05
N ASP A 59 -3.26 35.02 -3.74
CA ASP A 59 -2.23 35.42 -4.69
C ASP A 59 -2.06 34.41 -5.84
N ASP A 60 -1.52 34.88 -6.97
CA ASP A 60 -1.33 34.04 -8.16
C ASP A 60 -0.03 33.22 -8.10
N PHE A 61 -0.15 31.96 -7.68
CA PHE A 61 0.95 31.00 -7.67
C PHE A 61 1.28 30.44 -9.07
N LYS A 62 0.42 30.65 -10.08
CA LYS A 62 0.60 30.08 -11.43
C LYS A 62 1.82 30.67 -12.13
N ALA A 63 2.16 31.92 -11.85
CA ALA A 63 3.32 32.60 -12.44
C ALA A 63 4.64 31.85 -12.13
N PHE A 64 4.75 31.23 -10.95
CA PHE A 64 5.91 30.43 -10.52
C PHE A 64 6.00 29.04 -11.16
N LEU A 65 4.94 28.57 -11.83
CA LEU A 65 4.88 27.24 -12.45
C LEU A 65 5.39 27.22 -13.89
N SER A 66 5.81 28.35 -14.43
CA SER A 66 6.40 28.43 -15.77
C SER A 66 7.73 27.67 -15.85
N GLU A 67 8.07 27.18 -17.05
CA GLU A 67 9.33 26.47 -17.30
C GLU A 67 10.55 27.39 -17.13
N ALA A 68 10.35 28.71 -17.25
CA ALA A 68 11.38 29.73 -17.02
C ALA A 68 11.83 29.81 -15.56
N VAL A 69 10.96 29.45 -14.60
CA VAL A 69 11.26 29.51 -13.17
C VAL A 69 11.98 28.22 -12.74
N PRO A 70 13.18 28.31 -12.13
CA PRO A 70 13.89 27.15 -11.61
C PRO A 70 13.09 26.34 -10.57
N ALA A 71 13.31 25.03 -10.54
CA ALA A 71 12.60 24.11 -9.65
C ALA A 71 12.68 24.50 -8.16
N ARG A 72 13.79 25.10 -7.71
CA ARG A 72 13.95 25.53 -6.31
C ARG A 72 12.97 26.64 -5.89
N ILE A 73 12.75 27.65 -6.74
CA ILE A 73 11.80 28.73 -6.49
C ILE A 73 10.38 28.19 -6.59
N ARG A 74 10.11 27.36 -7.61
CA ARG A 74 8.84 26.66 -7.79
C ARG A 74 8.46 25.84 -6.55
N THR A 75 9.42 25.10 -6.00
CA THR A 75 9.20 24.28 -4.79
C THR A 75 8.94 25.14 -3.55
N ARG A 76 9.58 26.30 -3.41
CA ARG A 76 9.30 27.26 -2.31
C ARG A 76 7.87 27.81 -2.43
N ALA A 77 7.48 28.29 -3.61
CA ALA A 77 6.14 28.78 -3.88
C ALA A 77 5.06 27.71 -3.62
N LEU A 78 5.28 26.48 -4.11
CA LEU A 78 4.38 25.36 -3.83
C LEU A 78 4.31 25.06 -2.33
N ARG A 79 5.43 24.96 -1.62
CA ARG A 79 5.41 24.71 -0.18
C ARG A 79 4.60 25.76 0.60
N ARG A 80 4.63 27.02 0.15
CA ARG A 80 3.79 28.08 0.71
C ARG A 80 2.31 27.86 0.37
N LEU A 81 1.97 27.58 -0.89
CA LEU A 81 0.60 27.29 -1.35
C LEU A 81 -0.06 26.16 -0.55
N TRP A 82 0.64 25.04 -0.38
CA TRP A 82 0.13 23.87 0.36
C TRP A 82 -0.08 24.13 1.85
N ARG A 83 0.59 25.14 2.42
CA ARG A 83 0.39 25.56 3.83
C ARG A 83 -0.72 26.59 3.98
N LEU A 84 -0.93 27.43 2.97
CA LEU A 84 -1.93 28.48 3.00
C LEU A 84 -3.33 27.96 2.70
N ASN A 85 -3.46 27.00 1.79
CA ASN A 85 -4.76 26.50 1.38
C ASN A 85 -5.15 25.24 2.19
N PRO A 86 -6.08 25.36 3.17
CA PRO A 86 -6.49 24.21 3.98
C PRO A 86 -7.23 23.15 3.18
N ILE A 87 -7.83 23.49 2.04
CA ILE A 87 -8.52 22.51 1.17
C ILE A 87 -7.55 21.48 0.64
N LEU A 88 -6.30 21.88 0.34
CA LEU A 88 -5.26 20.97 -0.15
C LEU A 88 -4.70 20.06 0.96
N ALA A 89 -4.97 20.36 2.23
CA ALA A 89 -4.55 19.54 3.37
C ALA A 89 -5.63 18.54 3.81
N ASN A 90 -6.87 18.69 3.33
CA ASN A 90 -7.96 17.81 3.70
C ASN A 90 -7.86 16.49 2.93
N VAL A 91 -7.72 15.39 3.67
CA VAL A 91 -7.94 14.05 3.13
C VAL A 91 -9.46 13.86 3.10
N ASP A 92 -10.04 13.84 1.91
CA ASP A 92 -11.49 13.78 1.67
C ASP A 92 -12.10 12.40 1.94
N GLY A 93 -11.30 11.43 2.38
CA GLY A 93 -11.72 10.05 2.63
C GLY A 93 -12.01 9.25 1.36
N LEU A 94 -11.72 9.80 0.17
CA LEU A 94 -11.83 9.09 -1.11
C LEU A 94 -10.57 8.26 -1.43
N VAL A 95 -9.60 8.26 -0.51
CA VAL A 95 -8.39 7.45 -0.64
C VAL A 95 -8.65 6.09 -0.01
N ASP A 96 -9.15 5.15 -0.81
CA ASP A 96 -9.49 3.77 -0.37
C ASP A 96 -8.30 3.01 0.28
N TYR A 97 -7.07 3.46 0.03
CA TYR A 97 -5.84 2.89 0.55
C TYR A 97 -5.07 3.84 1.49
N GLY A 98 -5.71 4.93 1.93
CA GLY A 98 -5.07 5.96 2.76
C GLY A 98 -5.00 5.59 4.25
N ASP A 99 -5.73 4.56 4.64
CA ASP A 99 -5.76 4.06 6.01
C ASP A 99 -4.55 3.17 6.31
N ASP A 100 -4.11 3.19 7.57
CA ASP A 100 -3.04 2.32 8.05
C ASP A 100 -3.59 0.92 8.34
N PHE A 101 -3.48 0.02 7.37
CA PHE A 101 -3.85 -1.39 7.51
C PHE A 101 -2.77 -2.24 8.22
N THR A 102 -1.67 -1.62 8.67
CA THR A 102 -0.67 -2.30 9.50
C THR A 102 -0.96 -2.19 10.99
N ASP A 103 -1.95 -1.37 11.38
CA ASP A 103 -2.38 -1.29 12.77
C ASP A 103 -2.98 -2.63 13.22
N ALA A 104 -2.23 -3.30 14.11
CA ALA A 104 -2.61 -4.55 14.74
C ALA A 104 -3.77 -4.38 15.73
N ASN A 105 -4.40 -3.21 15.85
CA ASN A 105 -5.57 -2.99 16.70
C ASN A 105 -6.82 -3.81 16.31
N CYS A 106 -6.84 -4.48 15.15
CA CYS A 106 -7.83 -5.54 14.87
C CYS A 106 -7.54 -6.88 15.57
N VAL A 107 -6.35 -7.03 16.18
CA VAL A 107 -5.95 -8.18 16.99
C VAL A 107 -6.29 -7.86 18.44
N VAL A 108 -7.51 -8.20 18.85
CA VAL A 108 -7.87 -8.28 20.26
C VAL A 108 -6.83 -9.16 20.97
N GLU A 109 -6.40 -8.79 22.18
CA GLU A 109 -5.51 -9.63 22.97
C GLU A 109 -6.11 -11.05 23.06
N ASN A 110 -5.37 -12.04 22.54
CA ASN A 110 -5.75 -13.47 22.41
C ASN A 110 -6.62 -13.86 21.20
N LEU A 111 -6.70 -13.06 20.13
CA LEU A 111 -7.33 -13.50 18.88
C LEU A 111 -6.48 -14.60 18.21
N GLN A 112 -6.91 -15.85 18.36
CA GLN A 112 -6.30 -17.03 17.74
C GLN A 112 -7.23 -17.60 16.67
N THR A 113 -6.68 -18.02 15.53
CA THR A 113 -7.45 -18.72 14.51
C THR A 113 -7.84 -20.11 15.01
N ALA A 114 -9.06 -20.56 14.69
CA ALA A 114 -9.51 -21.90 15.02
C ALA A 114 -8.75 -23.01 14.25
N TYR A 115 -8.09 -22.65 13.15
CA TYR A 115 -7.38 -23.58 12.29
C TYR A 115 -5.97 -23.87 12.81
N GLN A 116 -5.69 -25.14 13.14
CA GLN A 116 -4.34 -25.62 13.42
C GLN A 116 -3.82 -26.43 12.21
N VAL A 117 -2.65 -26.04 11.69
CA VAL A 117 -2.00 -26.73 10.57
C VAL A 117 -1.78 -28.21 10.94
N GLY A 118 -2.28 -29.12 10.10
CA GLY A 118 -2.16 -30.58 10.29
C GLY A 118 -3.20 -31.21 11.22
N LYS A 119 -3.97 -30.41 11.97
CA LYS A 119 -5.03 -30.88 12.89
C LYS A 119 -6.44 -30.46 12.49
N GLY A 120 -6.55 -29.48 11.60
CA GLY A 120 -7.83 -28.98 11.10
C GLY A 120 -8.48 -27.94 12.03
N MET A 121 -9.75 -27.64 11.76
CA MET A 121 -10.52 -26.58 12.44
C MET A 121 -11.17 -27.03 13.76
N THR A 122 -11.34 -28.35 13.95
CA THR A 122 -12.22 -28.90 15.00
C THR A 122 -11.49 -29.24 16.29
N GLU A 123 -10.24 -29.70 16.23
CA GLU A 123 -9.49 -30.12 17.43
C GLU A 123 -9.29 -28.96 18.41
N HIS A 124 -8.95 -27.76 17.91
CA HIS A 124 -8.73 -26.61 18.77
C HIS A 124 -10.01 -26.14 19.48
N VAL A 125 -11.14 -26.15 18.76
CA VAL A 125 -12.45 -25.77 19.31
C VAL A 125 -12.89 -26.76 20.39
N LEU A 126 -12.69 -28.06 20.16
CA LEU A 126 -12.99 -29.10 21.16
C LEU A 126 -12.09 -28.97 22.39
N GLU A 127 -10.81 -28.66 22.23
CA GLU A 127 -9.91 -28.45 23.36
C GLU A 127 -10.25 -27.17 24.14
N LEU A 128 -10.66 -26.11 23.45
CA LEU A 128 -11.14 -24.88 24.08
C LEU A 128 -12.43 -25.12 24.87
N ALA A 129 -13.37 -25.93 24.34
CA ALA A 129 -14.58 -26.36 25.04
C ALA A 129 -14.25 -27.18 26.31
N ARG A 130 -13.33 -28.15 26.21
CA ARG A 130 -12.87 -28.93 27.37
C ARG A 130 -12.24 -28.03 28.44
N ARG A 131 -11.37 -27.09 28.06
CA ARG A 131 -10.74 -26.15 29.00
C ARG A 131 -11.78 -25.23 29.66
N ALA A 132 -12.82 -24.81 28.93
CA ALA A 132 -13.91 -24.02 29.48
C ALA A 132 -14.75 -24.82 30.49
N GLU A 133 -15.05 -26.11 30.22
CA GLU A 133 -15.73 -27.01 31.17
C GLU A 133 -14.89 -27.27 32.42
N GLU A 134 -13.57 -27.46 32.27
CA GLU A 134 -12.64 -27.63 33.39
C GLU A 134 -12.52 -26.36 34.24
N ALA A 135 -12.48 -25.18 33.60
CA ALA A 135 -12.50 -23.90 34.31
C ALA A 135 -13.84 -23.65 35.02
N ALA A 136 -14.97 -24.00 34.40
CA ALA A 136 -16.29 -23.93 35.02
C ALA A 136 -16.41 -24.88 36.20
N ALA A 137 -15.94 -26.13 36.06
CA ALA A 137 -15.92 -27.12 37.14
C ALA A 137 -14.95 -26.73 38.27
N ALA A 138 -13.83 -26.07 37.97
CA ALA A 138 -12.91 -25.55 38.99
C ALA A 138 -13.51 -24.37 39.76
N ASN A 139 -14.30 -23.51 39.09
CA ASN A 139 -15.02 -22.41 39.74
C ASN A 139 -16.21 -22.89 40.58
N ASP A 140 -16.75 -24.08 40.31
CA ASP A 140 -17.86 -24.69 41.08
C ASP A 140 -17.41 -25.29 42.43
N ILE A 141 -16.10 -25.45 42.64
CA ILE A 141 -15.54 -26.00 43.90
C ILE A 141 -15.35 -24.91 44.98
N ASP A 142 -15.39 -23.63 44.61
CA ASP A 142 -15.21 -22.50 45.56
C ASP A 142 -16.55 -21.87 46.01
N THR A 143 -17.69 -22.50 45.70
CA THR A 143 -19.03 -21.94 45.99
C THR A 143 -19.95 -22.91 46.76
N LEU A 144 -19.41 -23.60 47.77
CA LEU A 144 -20.19 -24.40 48.71
C LEU A 144 -20.14 -23.83 50.13
N GLU A 145 -20.53 -22.56 50.30
CA GLU A 145 -21.08 -22.05 51.56
C GLU A 145 -22.39 -21.28 51.28
N ASP A 146 -23.49 -22.02 51.46
CA ASP A 146 -24.80 -21.64 52.00
C ASP A 146 -25.29 -20.18 51.85
N ASP A 147 -26.31 -19.95 51.01
CA ASP A 147 -27.54 -19.22 51.41
C ASP A 147 -28.63 -19.26 50.30
N PRO A 148 -29.93 -19.11 50.67
CA PRO A 148 -31.05 -19.66 49.92
C PRO A 148 -31.64 -18.76 48.82
N VAL A 149 -32.29 -19.45 47.87
CA VAL A 149 -33.12 -18.98 46.76
C VAL A 149 -34.15 -17.92 47.19
N PRO A 150 -34.20 -16.73 46.56
CA PRO A 150 -35.37 -15.88 46.65
C PRO A 150 -36.41 -16.27 45.60
N GLU A 151 -37.61 -16.41 46.13
CA GLU A 151 -38.88 -16.79 45.52
C GLU A 151 -39.27 -15.87 44.35
N ARG A 152 -39.70 -16.51 43.26
CA ARG A 152 -40.19 -15.88 42.03
C ARG A 152 -41.54 -15.21 42.31
N SER A 153 -41.55 -13.87 42.36
CA SER A 153 -42.78 -13.08 42.36
C SER A 153 -42.76 -12.11 41.19
N ALA A 154 -43.66 -12.33 40.23
CA ALA A 154 -43.92 -11.41 39.14
C ALA A 154 -44.79 -10.25 39.64
N PRO A 155 -44.56 -9.03 39.13
CA PRO A 155 -45.66 -8.14 38.84
C PRO A 155 -45.70 -7.80 37.35
N GLU A 156 -46.86 -8.08 36.76
CA GLU A 156 -47.32 -7.51 35.51
C GLU A 156 -47.52 -6.00 35.68
N THR A 157 -46.96 -5.20 34.78
CA THR A 157 -47.49 -3.87 34.46
C THR A 157 -47.33 -3.63 32.97
N GLU A 158 -48.49 -3.48 32.32
CA GLU A 158 -48.69 -3.03 30.95
C GLU A 158 -47.99 -1.70 30.68
N THR A 159 -47.34 -1.58 29.52
CA THR A 159 -47.30 -0.33 28.78
C THR A 159 -47.10 -0.61 27.28
N ASP A 160 -48.18 -0.34 26.55
CA ASP A 160 -48.25 0.39 25.28
C ASP A 160 -47.40 -0.13 24.10
N ILE A 161 -48.05 -0.95 23.28
CA ILE A 161 -47.64 -1.25 21.91
C ILE A 161 -48.00 -0.02 21.07
N GLN A 162 -46.99 0.80 20.73
CA GLN A 162 -47.10 1.75 19.63
C GLN A 162 -46.36 1.20 18.41
N ASP A 163 -47.14 1.02 17.36
CA ASP A 163 -46.73 0.71 16.00
C ASP A 163 -45.52 1.54 15.57
N ILE A 164 -44.44 0.86 15.21
CA ILE A 164 -43.49 1.38 14.23
C ILE A 164 -43.47 0.35 13.12
N GLU A 165 -44.23 0.67 12.07
CA GLU A 165 -44.24 0.03 10.76
C GLU A 165 -42.82 -0.41 10.34
N ASP A 166 -42.61 -1.73 10.27
CA ASP A 166 -41.53 -2.35 9.52
C ASP A 166 -41.69 -2.01 8.03
N LYS A 167 -41.20 -0.85 7.62
CA LYS A 167 -40.86 -0.55 6.23
C LYS A 167 -39.36 -0.73 6.04
N SER A 168 -38.93 -1.98 6.06
CA SER A 168 -37.70 -2.38 5.39
C SER A 168 -37.96 -2.33 3.87
N PRO A 169 -37.23 -1.51 3.08
CA PRO A 169 -37.39 -1.55 1.64
C PRO A 169 -36.74 -2.83 1.10
N VAL A 170 -37.58 -3.77 0.67
CA VAL A 170 -37.17 -4.85 -0.24
C VAL A 170 -36.83 -4.19 -1.59
N LEU A 171 -35.56 -3.91 -1.81
CA LEU A 171 -35.05 -3.55 -3.14
C LEU A 171 -34.85 -4.85 -3.94
N VAL A 172 -35.87 -5.22 -4.71
CA VAL A 172 -35.72 -6.11 -5.87
C VAL A 172 -35.08 -5.27 -6.98
N ALA A 173 -33.76 -5.26 -7.05
CA ALA A 173 -33.04 -4.76 -8.21
C ALA A 173 -32.71 -5.96 -9.11
N GLU A 174 -33.62 -6.23 -10.05
CA GLU A 174 -33.33 -7.05 -11.22
C GLU A 174 -32.41 -6.23 -12.13
N ALA A 175 -31.10 -6.32 -11.89
CA ALA A 175 -30.09 -5.81 -12.81
C ALA A 175 -29.64 -6.97 -13.69
N THR A 176 -30.06 -6.95 -14.96
CA THR A 176 -29.43 -7.73 -16.02
C THR A 176 -27.98 -7.28 -16.15
N ILE A 177 -27.06 -8.08 -15.61
CA ILE A 177 -25.62 -7.85 -15.75
C ILE A 177 -25.26 -8.20 -17.19
N ASP A 178 -24.96 -7.18 -17.98
CA ASP A 178 -24.26 -7.33 -19.25
C ASP A 178 -22.85 -7.86 -18.94
N THR A 179 -22.65 -9.16 -19.15
CA THR A 179 -21.32 -9.81 -19.09
C THR A 179 -20.48 -9.36 -20.29
N GLY A 180 -20.08 -8.11 -20.28
CA GLY A 180 -19.07 -7.53 -21.15
C GLY A 180 -17.84 -7.20 -20.32
N ASP A 181 -16.82 -8.04 -20.44
CA ASP A 181 -15.42 -7.74 -20.09
C ASP A 181 -15.05 -7.75 -18.59
N LEU A 182 -14.91 -8.95 -18.03
CA LEU A 182 -14.08 -9.20 -16.84
C LEU A 182 -12.71 -9.69 -17.32
N PRO A 183 -11.58 -9.10 -16.87
CA PRO A 183 -10.27 -9.68 -17.13
C PRO A 183 -10.19 -11.04 -16.45
N GLN A 184 -9.98 -12.07 -17.26
CA GLN A 184 -9.85 -13.44 -16.80
C GLN A 184 -8.69 -13.57 -15.81
N SER A 185 -8.93 -14.43 -14.82
CA SER A 185 -7.97 -14.96 -13.87
C SER A 185 -6.57 -15.12 -14.46
N ILE A 186 -5.56 -14.70 -13.70
CA ILE A 186 -4.17 -15.09 -13.96
C ILE A 186 -4.10 -16.60 -13.70
N ASP A 187 -4.27 -17.38 -14.76
CA ASP A 187 -3.95 -18.79 -14.76
C ASP A 187 -2.43 -18.90 -14.58
N ILE A 188 -1.99 -19.15 -13.35
CA ILE A 188 -0.65 -19.69 -13.09
C ILE A 188 -0.70 -21.11 -13.66
N ALA A 189 -0.37 -21.23 -14.95
CA ALA A 189 -0.16 -22.50 -15.59
C ALA A 189 0.98 -23.22 -14.86
N ASP A 190 0.65 -24.30 -14.18
CA ASP A 190 1.58 -25.31 -13.72
C ASP A 190 2.15 -25.99 -14.97
N ASP A 191 3.21 -25.41 -15.54
CA ASP A 191 3.91 -25.93 -16.71
C ASP A 191 5.00 -26.92 -16.21
N PRO A 192 4.80 -28.25 -16.36
CA PRO A 192 5.75 -29.25 -15.88
C PRO A 192 7.08 -29.25 -16.66
N ASP A 193 7.22 -28.44 -17.72
CA ASP A 193 8.42 -28.30 -18.55
C ASP A 193 9.11 -26.92 -18.43
N ALA A 194 8.82 -26.17 -17.36
CA ALA A 194 9.55 -24.94 -17.04
C ALA A 194 11.05 -25.22 -16.79
N PHE A 195 11.86 -25.18 -17.85
CA PHE A 195 13.31 -25.26 -17.76
C PHE A 195 13.84 -24.01 -17.06
N VAL A 196 14.10 -24.12 -15.76
CA VAL A 196 14.83 -23.11 -14.99
C VAL A 196 16.29 -23.17 -15.46
N PRO A 197 16.86 -22.11 -16.09
CA PRO A 197 18.25 -22.15 -16.47
C PRO A 197 19.12 -22.24 -15.22
N SER A 198 19.88 -23.34 -15.08
CA SER A 198 20.79 -23.51 -13.95
C SER A 198 21.88 -22.44 -14.00
N ARG A 199 22.10 -21.76 -12.86
CA ARG A 199 23.16 -20.76 -12.72
C ARG A 199 24.50 -21.48 -12.87
N ARG A 200 25.24 -21.21 -13.96
CA ARG A 200 26.62 -21.71 -14.12
C ARG A 200 27.52 -21.06 -13.06
N MET A 201 28.06 -21.86 -12.15
CA MET A 201 29.14 -21.43 -11.25
C MET A 201 30.36 -21.03 -12.09
N ARG A 202 30.90 -19.83 -11.85
CA ARG A 202 32.19 -19.41 -12.40
C ARG A 202 33.27 -19.63 -11.34
N PHE A 203 34.29 -20.41 -11.67
CA PHE A 203 35.48 -20.55 -10.84
C PHE A 203 36.59 -19.68 -11.43
N ALA A 204 37.25 -18.91 -10.58
CA ALA A 204 38.50 -18.22 -10.90
C ALA A 204 39.62 -18.90 -10.09
N PHE A 205 40.73 -19.23 -10.74
CA PHE A 205 41.92 -19.75 -10.08
C PHE A 205 42.99 -18.66 -10.09
N GLU A 206 43.56 -18.35 -8.93
CA GLU A 206 44.77 -17.53 -8.84
C GLU A 206 45.93 -18.29 -9.49
N THR A 207 46.52 -17.74 -10.53
CA THR A 207 47.83 -18.17 -11.02
C THR A 207 48.89 -17.73 -10.02
N PRO A 208 49.61 -18.65 -9.35
CA PRO A 208 50.69 -18.26 -8.48
C PRO A 208 51.83 -17.66 -9.32
N GLU A 209 52.10 -16.37 -9.11
CA GLU A 209 53.33 -15.73 -9.54
C GLU A 209 54.53 -16.50 -8.98
N GLY A 210 55.45 -16.89 -9.86
CA GLY A 210 56.80 -17.28 -9.46
C GLY A 210 57.16 -18.73 -9.72
N ALA A 211 57.40 -19.07 -10.99
CA ALA A 211 58.32 -20.14 -11.34
C ALA A 211 59.15 -19.74 -12.57
N ARG A 212 60.16 -18.89 -12.35
CA ARG A 212 61.35 -18.91 -13.20
C ARG A 212 62.13 -20.18 -12.86
N LYS A 213 62.42 -21.02 -13.85
CA LYS A 213 63.72 -21.70 -14.00
C LYS A 213 63.85 -22.37 -15.36
N ASP A 214 64.82 -21.86 -16.10
CA ASP A 214 65.66 -22.44 -17.15
C ASP A 214 65.49 -23.93 -17.52
N ALA A 215 65.22 -24.17 -18.80
CA ALA A 215 65.80 -25.20 -19.68
C ALA A 215 65.13 -25.03 -21.06
N GLY A 216 65.76 -24.98 -22.23
CA GLY A 216 67.12 -25.22 -22.66
C GLY A 216 67.06 -25.36 -24.19
N ARG A 217 67.70 -24.44 -24.91
CA ARG A 217 68.41 -24.59 -26.20
C ARG A 217 68.02 -25.74 -27.15
N ALA A 218 67.50 -25.39 -28.32
CA ALA A 218 68.08 -25.67 -29.66
C ALA A 218 67.27 -24.94 -30.74
#